data_AF-A0A6H0TNI0-F1
#
_entry.id   AF-A0A6H0TNI0-F1
#
_cell.length_a   1.000
_cell.length_b   1.000
_cell.length_c   1.000
_cell.angle_alpha   90.00
_cell.angle_beta   90.00
_cell.angle_gamma   90.00
#
_symmetry.space_group_name_H-M   'P 1'
#
loop_
_entity.id
_entity.type
_entity.pdbx_description
1 polymer ?
#
loop_
_entity_poly.entity_id
_entity_poly.type
_entity_poly.pdbx_seq_one_letter_code
_entity_poly.pdbx_strand_id
1 'polypeptide(L)'
;MTEQLTFLLDDTSNATAVIKNTKDIKFMEQAQPFDISKSHAKHLPGRVGFADVLAMIPCDVWSADELQRSVRQDNHFDMYIDYVTALWRYKRGQDKSFFWDEAEELCKDARESQEPQPLRIYFDSGFKPQYVIEYL
;
A
#
# COMPACT_ATOMS: atom_id res chain seq x y z
N MET A 1 -48.52 5.49 36.90
CA MET A 1 -48.48 5.64 35.43
C MET A 1 -47.19 6.38 35.14
N THR A 2 -46.08 5.64 34.97
CA THR A 2 -45.50 5.26 33.65
C THR A 2 -44.92 6.53 32.99
N GLU A 3 -43.65 6.64 32.59
CA GLU A 3 -42.87 5.69 31.79
C GLU A 3 -41.36 5.90 32.03
N GLN A 4 -40.62 4.79 32.11
CA GLN A 4 -39.17 4.76 31.98
C GLN A 4 -38.85 4.72 30.48
N LEU A 5 -38.03 5.65 29.98
CA LEU A 5 -37.47 5.58 28.64
C LEU A 5 -35.96 5.30 28.77
N THR A 6 -35.62 4.03 28.65
CA THR A 6 -34.29 3.50 28.39
C THR A 6 -33.83 3.92 27.00
N PHE A 7 -32.79 4.75 26.92
CA PHE A 7 -32.09 5.07 25.68
C PHE A 7 -30.94 4.07 25.50
N LEU A 8 -31.16 3.05 24.66
CA LEU A 8 -30.18 2.04 24.25
C LEU A 8 -30.05 2.08 22.72
N LEU A 9 -29.16 2.92 22.19
CA LEU A 9 -28.70 3.00 20.79
C LEU A 9 -27.41 3.85 20.84
N ASP A 10 -26.24 3.55 20.28
CA ASP A 10 -25.74 2.52 19.37
C ASP A 10 -24.21 2.49 19.53
N ASP A 11 -23.62 1.34 19.89
CA ASP A 11 -22.17 1.17 20.02
C ASP A 11 -21.64 0.15 18.99
N THR A 12 -22.17 0.18 17.77
CA THR A 12 -21.78 -0.77 16.70
C THR A 12 -20.73 -0.22 15.72
N SER A 13 -20.43 1.08 15.74
CA SER A 13 -19.39 1.70 14.92
C SER A 13 -17.97 1.56 15.51
N ASN A 14 -17.86 1.43 16.83
CA ASN A 14 -16.56 1.32 17.51
C ASN A 14 -15.93 -0.08 17.34
N ALA A 15 -16.75 -1.14 17.20
CA ALA A 15 -16.24 -2.50 17.08
C ALA A 15 -15.52 -2.75 15.75
N THR A 16 -16.04 -2.24 14.62
CA THR A 16 -15.41 -2.36 13.31
C THR A 16 -14.09 -1.58 13.22
N ALA A 17 -14.03 -0.37 13.81
CA ALA A 17 -12.79 0.42 13.86
C ALA A 17 -11.70 -0.25 14.71
N VAL A 18 -12.07 -0.82 15.87
CA VAL A 18 -11.13 -1.54 16.73
C VAL A 18 -10.62 -2.82 16.07
N ILE A 19 -11.48 -3.57 15.36
CA ILE A 19 -11.09 -4.80 14.65
C ILE A 19 -10.19 -4.50 13.43
N LYS A 20 -10.44 -3.42 12.68
CA LYS A 20 -9.57 -2.97 11.58
C LYS A 20 -8.19 -2.57 12.12
N ASN A 21 -8.14 -1.66 13.10
CA ASN A 21 -6.89 -1.25 13.74
C ASN A 21 -6.11 -2.43 14.31
N THR A 22 -6.76 -3.44 14.91
CA THR A 22 -6.06 -4.61 15.44
C THR A 22 -5.50 -5.53 14.35
N LYS A 23 -6.14 -5.60 13.18
CA LYS A 23 -5.61 -6.33 12.01
C LYS A 23 -4.45 -5.57 11.38
N ASP A 24 -4.57 -4.26 11.22
CA ASP A 24 -3.54 -3.40 10.62
C ASP A 24 -2.26 -3.42 11.47
N ILE A 25 -2.41 -3.38 12.81
CA ILE A 25 -1.30 -3.52 13.76
C ILE A 25 -0.63 -4.91 13.64
N LYS A 26 -1.40 -5.99 13.44
CA LYS A 26 -0.85 -7.34 13.23
C LYS A 26 -0.12 -7.49 11.90
N PHE A 27 -0.60 -6.85 10.83
CA PHE A 27 0.07 -6.88 9.54
C PHE A 27 1.38 -6.10 9.55
N MET A 28 1.42 -4.93 10.20
CA MET A 28 2.66 -4.17 10.39
C MET A 28 3.71 -4.93 11.20
N GLU A 29 3.31 -5.72 12.20
CA GLU A 29 4.24 -6.51 13.03
C GLU A 29 4.83 -7.73 12.28
N GLN A 30 4.12 -8.25 11.27
CA GLN A 30 4.59 -9.35 10.43
C GLN A 30 5.28 -8.89 9.15
N ALA A 31 5.11 -7.62 8.77
CA ALA A 31 5.66 -7.07 7.55
C ALA A 31 7.17 -6.92 7.65
N GLN A 32 7.88 -7.36 6.61
CA GLN A 32 9.33 -7.29 6.52
C GLN A 32 9.73 -6.38 5.36
N PRO A 33 10.89 -5.71 5.44
CA PRO A 33 11.42 -4.99 4.30
C PRO A 33 11.68 -5.96 3.14
N PHE A 34 11.52 -5.45 1.92
CA PHE A 34 11.73 -6.23 0.72
C PHE A 34 13.16 -6.79 0.63
N ASP A 35 13.25 -8.10 0.41
CA ASP A 35 14.48 -8.86 0.25
C ASP A 35 14.45 -9.63 -1.08
N ILE A 36 15.38 -9.28 -1.97
CA ILE A 36 15.52 -9.90 -3.30
C ILE A 36 15.78 -11.40 -3.16
N SER A 37 16.48 -11.83 -2.11
CA SER A 37 16.84 -13.23 -1.85
C SER A 37 15.62 -14.13 -1.63
N LYS A 38 14.53 -13.55 -1.09
CA LYS A 38 13.27 -14.24 -0.83
C LYS A 38 12.32 -14.20 -2.02
N SER A 39 12.58 -13.34 -3.00
CA SER A 39 11.77 -13.29 -4.20
C SER A 39 11.97 -14.56 -5.03
N HIS A 40 10.88 -15.22 -5.43
CA HIS A 40 10.91 -16.41 -6.29
C HIS A 40 11.37 -16.12 -7.74
N ALA A 41 11.93 -14.93 -7.99
CA ALA A 41 12.34 -14.49 -9.31
C ALA A 41 13.70 -15.08 -9.69
N LYS A 42 13.75 -15.81 -10.80
CA LYS A 42 15.02 -16.25 -11.39
C LYS A 42 15.68 -15.06 -12.09
N HIS A 43 16.64 -14.42 -11.41
CA HIS A 43 17.47 -13.37 -12.01
C HIS A 43 18.36 -13.98 -13.11
N LEU A 44 17.93 -13.89 -14.36
CA LEU A 44 18.72 -14.29 -15.52
C LEU A 44 19.50 -13.07 -16.04
N PRO A 45 20.82 -13.18 -16.26
CA PRO A 45 21.62 -12.07 -16.77
C PRO A 45 21.07 -11.61 -18.12
N GLY A 46 20.74 -10.32 -18.22
CA GLY A 46 20.18 -9.70 -19.43
C GLY A 46 18.65 -9.72 -19.53
N ARG A 47 17.92 -10.23 -18.52
CA ARG A 47 16.45 -10.07 -18.43
C ARG A 47 16.08 -9.20 -17.25
N VAL A 48 15.13 -8.30 -17.49
CA VAL A 48 14.51 -7.43 -16.49
C VAL A 48 13.84 -8.32 -15.43
N GLY A 49 14.43 -8.34 -14.23
CA GLY A 49 13.92 -9.13 -13.11
C GLY A 49 12.80 -8.39 -12.38
N PHE A 50 11.64 -9.02 -12.29
CA PHE A 50 10.51 -8.52 -11.51
C PHE A 50 10.22 -9.48 -10.36
N ALA A 51 9.81 -8.93 -9.23
CA ALA A 51 9.17 -9.68 -8.16
C ALA A 51 7.77 -9.13 -7.92
N ASP A 52 6.81 -10.03 -7.84
CA ASP A 52 5.47 -9.70 -7.40
C ASP A 52 5.41 -9.92 -5.88
N VAL A 53 4.90 -8.95 -5.15
CA VAL A 53 4.78 -9.01 -3.69
C VAL A 53 3.46 -8.42 -3.24
N LEU A 54 2.97 -8.85 -2.10
CA LEU A 54 1.88 -8.20 -1.39
C LEU A 54 2.47 -7.28 -0.33
N ALA A 55 2.27 -5.97 -0.46
CA ALA A 55 2.85 -4.99 0.43
C ALA A 55 1.85 -3.89 0.83
N MET A 56 2.05 -3.35 2.01
CA MET A 56 1.26 -2.25 2.55
C MET A 56 1.89 -0.91 2.13
N ILE A 57 1.04 0.07 1.81
CA ILE A 57 1.48 1.41 1.45
C ILE A 57 1.51 2.28 2.71
N PRO A 58 2.67 2.84 3.10
CA PRO A 58 2.78 3.70 4.27
C PRO A 58 1.91 4.95 4.16
N CYS A 59 1.35 5.42 5.29
CA CYS A 59 0.64 6.71 5.37
C CYS A 59 1.51 7.94 5.05
N ASP A 60 2.83 7.76 5.10
CA ASP A 60 3.84 8.80 4.85
C ASP A 60 4.07 9.08 3.35
N VAL A 61 3.38 8.33 2.49
CA VAL A 61 3.50 8.43 1.04
C VAL A 61 2.50 9.46 0.52
N TRP A 62 2.98 10.59 0.00
CA TRP A 62 2.14 11.73 -0.38
C TRP A 62 2.25 12.11 -1.86
N SER A 63 1.13 12.47 -2.45
CA SER A 63 1.05 12.95 -3.84
C SER A 63 1.45 14.42 -3.95
N ALA A 64 1.84 14.87 -5.14
CA ALA A 64 2.32 16.25 -5.37
C ALA A 64 1.35 17.34 -4.88
N ASP A 65 0.04 17.07 -4.91
CA ASP A 65 -1.00 17.99 -4.47
C ASP A 65 -1.10 18.11 -2.94
N GLU A 66 -0.70 17.07 -2.21
CA GLU A 66 -0.75 17.01 -0.75
C GLU A 66 0.51 17.59 -0.11
N LEU A 67 1.62 17.61 -0.84
CA LEU A 67 2.85 18.22 -0.37
C LEU A 67 2.72 19.75 -0.32
N GLN A 68 3.25 20.33 0.75
CA GLN A 68 3.45 21.77 0.80
C GLN A 68 4.38 22.19 -0.33
N ARG A 69 4.01 23.23 -1.07
CA ARG A 69 4.87 23.79 -2.13
C ARG A 69 6.19 24.24 -1.52
N SER A 70 7.21 23.43 -1.71
CA SER A 70 8.55 23.61 -1.20
C SER A 70 9.54 23.45 -2.35
N VAL A 71 10.68 24.13 -2.25
CA VAL A 71 11.79 24.01 -3.21
C VAL A 71 12.73 22.86 -2.80
N ARG A 72 12.50 22.24 -1.64
CA ARG A 72 13.30 21.12 -1.14
C ARG A 72 12.87 19.83 -1.82
N GLN A 73 13.83 18.93 -2.03
CA GLN A 73 13.53 17.56 -2.43
C GLN A 73 12.81 16.87 -1.27
N ASP A 74 11.59 16.42 -1.54
CA ASP A 74 10.76 15.72 -0.56
C ASP A 74 10.72 14.22 -0.89
N ASN A 75 11.32 13.42 -0.01
CA ASN A 75 11.40 11.97 -0.19
C ASN A 75 10.03 11.28 -0.19
N HIS A 76 9.00 11.90 0.42
CA HIS A 76 7.63 11.40 0.45
C HIS A 76 7.03 11.27 -0.95
N PHE A 77 7.34 12.22 -1.84
CA PHE A 77 6.86 12.19 -3.22
C PHE A 77 7.60 11.15 -4.06
N ASP A 78 8.92 11.02 -3.87
CA ASP A 78 9.69 9.97 -4.55
C ASP A 78 9.18 8.57 -4.16
N MET A 79 8.89 8.36 -2.86
CA MET A 79 8.23 7.14 -2.38
C MET A 79 6.86 6.95 -3.05
N TYR A 80 6.06 8.01 -3.20
CA TYR A 80 4.75 7.94 -3.85
C TYR A 80 4.87 7.47 -5.30
N ILE A 81 5.77 8.06 -6.07
CA ILE A 81 6.02 7.65 -7.45
C ILE A 81 6.46 6.19 -7.53
N ASP A 82 7.31 5.73 -6.62
CA ASP A 82 7.75 4.34 -6.60
C ASP A 82 6.60 3.36 -6.32
N TYR A 83 5.75 3.64 -5.32
CA TYR A 83 4.59 2.82 -4.99
C TYR A 83 3.56 2.79 -6.12
N VAL A 84 3.20 3.96 -6.68
CA VAL A 84 2.29 4.07 -7.83
C VAL A 84 2.85 3.32 -9.04
N THR A 85 4.15 3.46 -9.31
CA THR A 85 4.81 2.75 -10.42
C THR A 85 4.74 1.24 -10.24
N ALA A 86 5.02 0.73 -9.04
CA ALA A 86 5.00 -0.69 -8.76
C ALA A 86 3.58 -1.29 -8.87
N LEU A 87 2.58 -0.54 -8.40
CA LEU A 87 1.17 -0.91 -8.48
C LEU A 87 0.68 -0.90 -9.95
N TRP A 88 1.00 0.15 -10.68
CA TRP A 88 0.70 0.28 -12.10
C TRP A 88 1.34 -0.83 -12.93
N ARG A 89 2.61 -1.17 -12.67
CA ARG A 89 3.29 -2.29 -13.35
C ARG A 89 2.61 -3.63 -13.12
N TYR A 90 2.12 -3.87 -11.90
CA TYR A 90 1.41 -5.10 -11.57
C TYR A 90 0.07 -5.17 -12.31
N LYS A 91 -0.76 -4.14 -12.15
CA LYS A 91 -2.09 -4.06 -12.77
C LYS A 91 -2.02 -4.06 -14.28
N ARG A 92 -1.11 -3.29 -14.89
CA ARG A 92 -0.90 -3.27 -16.34
C ARG A 92 -0.45 -4.62 -16.91
N GLY A 93 0.24 -5.42 -16.10
CA GLY A 93 0.58 -6.80 -16.45
C GLY A 93 -0.65 -7.70 -16.64
N GLN A 94 -1.76 -7.39 -15.95
CA GLN A 94 -3.03 -8.12 -16.01
C GLN A 94 -4.01 -7.47 -16.98
N ASP A 95 -4.17 -6.15 -16.88
CA ASP A 95 -5.07 -5.34 -17.69
C ASP A 95 -4.32 -4.20 -18.38
N LYS A 96 -4.20 -4.28 -19.70
CA LYS A 96 -3.50 -3.28 -20.51
C LYS A 96 -4.27 -1.95 -20.60
N SER A 97 -5.55 -1.97 -20.25
CA SER A 97 -6.41 -0.78 -20.19
C SER A 97 -6.10 0.09 -18.97
N PHE A 98 -5.36 -0.43 -18.00
CA PHE A 98 -5.10 0.27 -16.74
C PHE A 98 -4.21 1.49 -16.95
N PHE A 99 -4.74 2.65 -16.55
CA PHE A 99 -4.08 3.95 -16.69
C PHE A 99 -3.33 4.35 -15.42
N TRP A 100 -2.51 5.38 -15.55
CA TRP A 100 -1.73 5.91 -14.44
C TRP A 100 -2.64 6.54 -13.38
N ASP A 101 -3.65 7.31 -13.80
CA ASP A 101 -4.59 7.99 -12.90
C ASP A 101 -5.32 6.99 -11.97
N GLU A 102 -5.72 5.83 -12.50
CA GLU A 102 -6.33 4.75 -11.70
C GLU A 102 -5.35 4.15 -10.67
N ALA A 103 -4.05 4.14 -11.00
CA ALA A 103 -3.00 3.70 -10.08
C ALA A 103 -2.80 4.69 -8.93
N GLU A 104 -2.88 5.99 -9.24
CA GLU A 104 -2.78 7.06 -8.25
C GLU A 104 -3.94 7.04 -7.27
N GLU A 105 -5.18 6.88 -7.78
CA GLU A 105 -6.38 6.72 -6.96
C GLU A 105 -6.28 5.47 -6.08
N LEU A 106 -5.92 4.32 -6.67
CA LEU A 106 -5.78 3.09 -5.89
C LEU A 106 -4.69 3.20 -4.82
N CYS A 107 -3.61 3.93 -5.08
CA CYS A 107 -2.56 4.16 -4.09
C CYS A 107 -3.05 5.02 -2.92
N LYS A 108 -3.85 6.06 -3.19
CA LYS A 108 -4.47 6.91 -2.15
C LYS A 108 -5.46 6.10 -1.31
N ASP A 109 -6.33 5.33 -1.97
CA ASP A 109 -7.31 4.48 -1.30
C ASP A 109 -6.63 3.42 -0.43
N ALA A 110 -5.61 2.73 -0.95
CA ALA A 110 -4.85 1.72 -0.21
C ALA A 110 -4.08 2.31 0.97
N ARG A 111 -3.61 3.55 0.85
CA ARG A 111 -2.97 4.28 1.95
C ARG A 111 -3.99 4.60 3.04
N GLU A 112 -5.19 5.06 2.70
CA GLU A 112 -6.22 5.40 3.69
C GLU A 112 -6.83 4.16 4.35
N SER A 113 -7.07 3.11 3.56
CA SER A 113 -7.61 1.84 4.05
C SER A 113 -6.56 0.99 4.77
N GLN A 114 -5.27 1.29 4.56
CA GLN A 114 -4.15 0.50 5.04
C GLN A 114 -4.22 -0.97 4.55
N GLU A 115 -4.89 -1.20 3.42
CA GLU A 115 -5.06 -2.52 2.84
C GLU A 115 -3.82 -2.93 2.02
N PRO A 116 -3.31 -4.17 2.21
CA PRO A 116 -2.19 -4.67 1.42
C PRO A 116 -2.52 -4.73 -0.07
N GLN A 117 -1.64 -4.19 -0.90
CA GLN A 117 -1.78 -4.19 -2.35
C GLN A 117 -0.71 -5.06 -3.01
N PRO A 118 -1.05 -5.74 -4.11
CA PRO A 118 -0.06 -6.44 -4.90
C PRO A 118 0.76 -5.44 -5.73
N LEU A 119 2.08 -5.51 -5.58
CA LEU A 119 3.05 -4.64 -6.22
C LEU A 119 4.01 -5.47 -7.07
N ARG A 120 4.40 -4.92 -8.23
CA ARG A 120 5.44 -5.49 -9.09
C ARG A 120 6.70 -4.65 -8.98
N ILE A 121 7.67 -5.16 -8.23
CA ILE A 121 8.96 -4.51 -7.97
C ILE A 121 9.92 -4.83 -9.10
N TYR A 122 10.57 -3.80 -9.62
CA TYR A 122 11.67 -3.96 -10.56
C TYR A 122 12.99 -3.92 -9.81
N PHE A 123 13.84 -4.92 -9.98
CA PHE A 123 15.07 -5.02 -9.17
C PHE A 123 16.06 -3.88 -9.37
N ASP A 124 16.14 -3.30 -10.56
CA ASP A 124 17.10 -2.22 -10.83
C ASP A 124 16.56 -0.82 -10.51
N SER A 125 15.30 -0.67 -10.05
CA SER A 125 14.78 0.64 -9.67
C SER A 125 15.27 1.12 -8.31
N GLY A 126 15.88 0.25 -7.50
CA GLY A 126 16.29 0.59 -6.13
C GLY A 126 15.14 0.68 -5.12
N PHE A 127 13.89 0.56 -5.59
CA PHE A 127 12.69 0.58 -4.76
C PHE A 127 12.62 -0.64 -3.85
N LYS A 128 12.48 -0.41 -2.55
CA LYS A 128 12.35 -1.45 -1.53
C LYS A 128 11.20 -1.09 -0.60
N PRO A 129 9.99 -1.64 -0.81
CA PRO A 129 8.89 -1.40 0.09
C PRO A 129 9.24 -1.92 1.50
N GLN A 130 8.89 -1.12 2.50
CA GLN A 130 9.22 -1.41 3.90
C GLN A 130 8.31 -2.49 4.49
N TYR A 131 7.07 -2.56 4.02
CA TYR A 131 6.03 -3.40 4.60
C TYR A 131 5.58 -4.50 3.62
N VAL A 132 6.45 -5.48 3.36
CA VAL A 132 6.09 -6.66 2.56
C VAL A 132 5.52 -7.76 3.44
N ILE A 133 4.33 -8.23 3.11
CA ILE A 133 3.62 -9.28 3.82
C ILE A 133 3.91 -10.64 3.20
N GLU A 134 3.87 -10.72 1.86
CA GLU A 134 4.02 -11.99 1.14
C GLU A 134 4.72 -11.77 -0.21
N TYR A 135 5.44 -12.78 -0.68
CA TYR A 135 6.01 -12.83 -2.04
C TYR A 135 5.08 -13.70 -2.90
N LEU A 136 4.61 -13.16 -4.02
CA LEU A 136 3.64 -13.79 -4.93
C LEU A 136 4.30 -14.63 -6.03
#